data_AF-A0A7W7WCK8-F1
#
_entry.id   AF-A0A7W7WCK8-F1
#
_cell.length_a   1.000
_cell.length_b   1.000
_cell.length_c   1.000
_cell.angle_alpha   90.00
_cell.angle_beta   90.00
_cell.angle_gamma   90.00
#
_symmetry.space_group_name_H-M   'P 1'
#
loop_
_entity.id
_entity.type
_entity.pdbx_description
1 polymer ?
#
loop_
_entity_poly.entity_id
_entity_poly.type
_entity_poly.pdbx_seq_one_letter_code
_entity_poly.pdbx_strand_id
1 'polypeptide(L)'
;MSALVSHGWTNASGADVRGWVTVVLCADCDADAPHAAPLITWFHVHGSVDADNDAAFLALLTEWAKNVRVATLDEATLEEEITAWRRGEL
;
A
#
# COMPACT_ATOMS: atom_id res chain seq x y z
N MET A 1 -10.31 -0.29 -3.24
CA MET A 1 -9.73 0.87 -3.95
C MET A 1 -8.32 0.51 -4.46
N SER A 2 -7.92 0.98 -5.65
CA SER A 2 -6.59 0.72 -6.21
C SER A 2 -5.96 1.97 -6.82
N ALA A 3 -4.64 2.10 -6.77
CA ALA A 3 -3.89 3.18 -7.39
C ALA A 3 -2.82 2.63 -8.35
N LEU A 4 -2.51 3.37 -9.41
CA LEU A 4 -1.36 3.09 -10.27
C LEU A 4 -0.18 3.93 -9.79
N VAL A 5 0.91 3.27 -9.40
CA VAL A 5 2.14 3.94 -9.01
C VAL A 5 3.24 3.65 -10.03
N SER A 6 4.01 4.67 -10.36
CA SER A 6 5.12 4.53 -11.29
C SER A 6 6.16 3.60 -10.68
N HIS A 7 6.53 2.55 -11.41
CA HIS A 7 7.59 1.64 -11.01
C HIS A 7 8.54 1.46 -12.19
N GLY A 8 9.83 1.67 -11.95
CA GLY A 8 10.86 1.51 -12.95
C GLY A 8 12.04 0.75 -12.39
N TRP A 9 12.72 0.02 -13.25
CA TRP A 9 13.94 -0.71 -12.91
C TRP A 9 14.85 -0.80 -14.13
N THR A 10 16.14 -0.96 -13.89
CA THR A 10 17.13 -1.24 -14.93
C THR A 10 17.27 -2.75 -15.06
N ASN A 11 17.06 -3.27 -16.27
CA ASN A 11 17.14 -4.71 -16.52
C ASN A 11 18.61 -5.18 -16.66
N ALA A 12 18.81 -6.50 -16.79
CA ALA A 12 20.14 -7.10 -16.92
C ALA A 12 20.94 -6.65 -18.16
N SER A 13 20.28 -6.12 -19.20
CA SER A 13 20.93 -5.53 -20.37
C SER A 13 21.30 -4.05 -20.21
N GLY A 14 21.03 -3.45 -19.04
CA GLY A 14 21.26 -2.03 -18.78
C GLY A 14 20.21 -1.09 -19.36
N ALA A 15 19.07 -1.62 -19.80
CA ALA A 15 17.98 -0.82 -20.34
C ALA A 15 16.98 -0.44 -19.23
N ASP A 16 16.50 0.80 -19.27
CA ASP A 16 15.46 1.28 -18.36
C ASP A 16 14.09 0.76 -18.77
N VAL A 17 13.49 -0.01 -17.88
CA VAL A 17 12.11 -0.47 -18.01
C VAL A 17 11.25 0.42 -17.13
N ARG A 18 10.32 1.14 -17.77
CA ARG A 18 9.30 1.95 -17.08
C ARG A 18 7.98 1.20 -17.12
N GLY A 19 7.29 1.14 -15.99
CA GLY A 19 5.98 0.54 -15.87
C GLY A 19 5.13 1.22 -14.80
N TRP A 20 3.94 0.68 -14.65
CA TRP A 20 3.01 1.05 -13.58
C TRP A 20 2.69 -0.23 -12.83
N VAL A 21 2.72 -0.18 -11.51
CA VAL A 21 2.19 -1.26 -10.68
C VAL A 21 0.88 -0.82 -10.08
N THR A 22 -0.09 -1.72 -10.07
CA THR A 22 -1.35 -1.49 -9.36
C THR A 22 -1.12 -1.84 -7.91
N VAL A 23 -1.32 -0.88 -7.01
CA VAL A 23 -1.36 -1.11 -5.57
C VAL A 23 -2.81 -1.13 -5.12
N VAL A 24 -3.19 -2.17 -4.41
CA VAL A 24 -4.50 -2.29 -3.76
C VAL A 24 -4.31 -2.04 -2.27
N LEU A 25 -5.29 -1.37 -1.66
CA LEU A 25 -5.34 -1.31 -0.20
C LEU A 25 -5.75 -2.68 0.35
N CYS A 26 -5.23 -3.03 1.53
CA CYS A 26 -5.76 -4.16 2.28
C CYS A 26 -7.25 -3.91 2.58
N ALA A 27 -8.06 -4.95 2.75
CA ALA A 27 -9.49 -4.76 3.01
C ALA A 27 -9.76 -3.89 4.25
N ASP A 28 -8.96 -4.05 5.31
CA ASP A 28 -9.03 -3.22 6.52
C ASP A 28 -8.49 -1.79 6.31
N CYS A 29 -7.74 -1.57 5.24
CA CYS A 29 -7.15 -0.28 4.89
C CYS A 29 -8.07 0.55 3.98
N ASP A 30 -9.17 -0.02 3.49
CA ASP A 30 -10.06 0.60 2.51
C ASP A 30 -11.06 1.57 3.16
N ALA A 31 -11.64 2.49 2.39
CA ALA A 31 -12.60 3.48 2.89
C ALA A 31 -13.89 2.84 3.42
N ASP A 32 -14.20 1.61 2.99
CA ASP A 32 -15.32 0.83 3.52
C ASP A 32 -15.07 0.33 4.96
N ALA A 33 -13.80 0.30 5.42
CA ALA A 33 -13.45 -0.08 6.78
C ALA A 33 -13.69 1.10 7.75
N PRO A 34 -14.53 0.95 8.80
CA PRO A 34 -14.89 2.07 9.67
C PRO A 34 -13.73 2.78 10.36
N HIS A 35 -12.63 2.07 10.61
CA HIS A 35 -11.44 2.62 11.26
C HIS A 35 -10.47 3.32 10.29
N ALA A 36 -10.61 3.11 8.98
CA ALA A 36 -9.81 3.75 7.93
C ALA A 36 -10.54 4.93 7.26
N ALA A 37 -11.87 4.87 7.17
CA ALA A 37 -12.70 5.89 6.53
C ALA A 37 -12.41 7.34 7.00
N PRO A 38 -12.23 7.62 8.32
CA PRO A 38 -11.96 8.98 8.79
C PRO A 38 -10.63 9.53 8.29
N LEU A 39 -9.58 8.71 8.28
CA LEU A 39 -8.24 9.11 7.82
C LEU A 39 -8.23 9.36 6.30
N ILE A 40 -8.90 8.51 5.53
CA ILE A 40 -9.04 8.68 4.07
C ILE A 40 -9.84 9.94 3.74
N THR A 41 -10.95 10.18 4.45
CA THR A 41 -11.77 11.38 4.29
C THR A 41 -10.96 12.63 4.63
N TRP A 42 -10.16 12.59 5.69
CA TRP A 42 -9.28 13.69 6.07
C TRP A 42 -8.30 14.03 4.94
N PHE A 43 -7.66 13.03 4.32
CA PHE A 43 -6.78 13.26 3.15
C PHE A 43 -7.54 13.82 1.94
N HIS A 44 -8.80 13.43 1.74
CA HIS A 44 -9.62 14.01 0.66
C HIS A 44 -9.89 15.50 0.86
N VAL A 45 -10.01 15.96 2.10
CA VAL A 45 -10.27 17.37 2.44
C VAL A 45 -8.98 18.20 2.47
N HIS A 46 -7.91 17.68 3.09
CA HIS A 46 -6.69 18.45 3.36
C HIS A 46 -5.57 18.23 2.33
N GLY A 47 -5.53 17.07 1.67
CA GLY A 47 -4.54 16.73 0.64
C GLY A 47 -3.12 16.48 1.15
N SER A 48 -2.67 17.21 2.17
CA SER A 48 -1.33 17.10 2.76
C SER A 48 -1.32 17.46 4.25
N VAL A 49 -0.30 16.95 4.95
CA VAL A 49 -0.05 17.28 6.36
C VAL A 49 0.86 18.51 6.44
N ASP A 50 0.47 19.48 7.26
CA ASP A 50 1.23 20.69 7.57
C ASP A 50 1.11 21.03 9.07
N ALA A 51 1.76 22.11 9.50
CA ALA A 51 1.80 22.50 10.91
C ALA A 51 0.43 22.94 11.48
N ASP A 52 -0.54 23.27 10.63
CA ASP A 52 -1.87 23.70 11.08
C ASP A 52 -2.81 22.51 11.29
N ASN A 53 -2.47 21.35 10.73
CA ASN A 53 -3.36 20.19 10.68
C ASN A 53 -2.74 18.88 11.23
N ASP A 54 -1.48 18.92 11.68
CA ASP A 54 -0.71 17.76 12.15
C ASP A 54 -1.35 17.04 13.35
N ALA A 55 -1.87 17.77 14.33
CA ALA A 55 -2.45 17.20 15.54
C ALA A 55 -3.71 16.39 15.23
N ALA A 56 -4.56 16.90 14.32
CA ALA A 56 -5.76 16.20 13.88
C ALA A 56 -5.39 14.95 13.06
N PHE A 57 -4.40 15.07 12.17
CA PHE A 57 -3.87 13.95 11.41
C PHE A 57 -3.32 12.84 12.33
N LEU A 58 -2.48 13.20 13.31
CA LEU A 58 -1.86 12.24 14.23
C LEU A 58 -2.88 11.48 15.06
N ALA A 59 -3.96 12.14 15.49
CA ALA A 59 -5.05 11.48 16.21
C ALA A 59 -5.74 10.40 15.35
N LEU A 60 -6.06 10.74 14.09
CA LEU A 60 -6.67 9.80 13.14
C LEU A 60 -5.74 8.66 12.78
N LEU A 61 -4.47 8.96 12.51
CA LEU A 61 -3.44 7.96 12.20
C LEU A 61 -3.25 6.97 13.34
N THR A 62 -3.19 7.46 14.58
CA THR A 62 -3.02 6.63 15.76
C THR A 62 -4.21 5.70 15.96
N GLU A 63 -5.44 6.19 15.76
CA GLU A 63 -6.63 5.36 15.88
C GLU A 63 -6.70 4.29 14.79
N TRP A 64 -6.41 4.66 13.55
CA TRP A 64 -6.32 3.70 12.45
C TRP A 64 -5.27 2.61 12.73
N ALA A 65 -4.06 3.00 13.15
CA ALA A 65 -2.95 2.07 13.39
C ALA A 65 -3.21 1.06 14.52
N LYS A 66 -4.05 1.39 15.51
CA LYS A 66 -4.45 0.44 16.56
C LYS A 66 -5.39 -0.66 16.05
N ASN A 67 -6.12 -0.39 14.98
CA ASN A 67 -7.19 -1.24 14.49
C ASN A 67 -6.80 -2.03 13.24
N VAL A 68 -5.84 -1.55 12.45
CA VAL A 68 -5.33 -2.30 11.30
C VAL A 68 -4.50 -3.50 11.77
N ARG A 69 -4.85 -4.67 11.24
CA ARG A 69 -4.04 -5.87 11.34
C ARG A 69 -3.51 -6.24 9.97
N VAL A 70 -2.22 -6.03 9.76
CA VAL A 70 -1.55 -6.56 8.58
C VAL A 70 -1.27 -8.04 8.83
N ALA A 71 -1.85 -8.91 8.02
CA ALA A 71 -1.55 -10.33 8.07
C ALA A 71 -0.04 -10.54 7.90
N THR A 72 0.56 -11.40 8.72
CA THR A 72 1.96 -11.77 8.54
C THR A 72 2.11 -12.44 7.18
N LEU A 73 3.07 -11.95 6.40
CA LEU A 73 3.46 -12.58 5.15
C LEU A 73 4.05 -13.95 5.46
N ASP A 74 3.50 -15.00 4.86
CA ASP A 74 4.14 -16.30 4.88
C ASP A 74 5.31 -16.30 3.87
N GLU A 75 6.50 -16.05 4.40
CA GLU A 75 7.73 -15.97 3.61
C GLU A 75 8.02 -17.28 2.85
N ALA A 76 7.65 -18.43 3.42
CA ALA A 76 7.89 -19.72 2.78
C ALA A 76 6.99 -19.90 1.56
N THR A 77 5.69 -19.63 1.72
CA THR A 77 4.73 -19.66 0.60
C THR A 77 5.12 -18.67 -0.49
N LEU A 78 5.55 -17.45 -0.12
CA LEU A 78 6.02 -16.47 -1.10
C LEU A 78 7.24 -16.97 -1.88
N GLU A 79 8.23 -17.56 -1.23
CA GLU A 79 9.42 -18.07 -1.91
C GLU A 79 9.09 -19.26 -2.84
N GLU A 80 8.13 -20.10 -2.45
CA GLU A 80 7.62 -21.19 -3.29
C GLU A 80 6.97 -20.65 -4.58
N GLU A 81 6.10 -19.63 -4.47
CA GLU A 81 5.48 -18.97 -5.61
C GLU A 81 6.51 -18.29 -6.51
N ILE A 82 7.48 -17.57 -5.94
CA ILE A 82 8.58 -16.95 -6.70
C ILE A 82 9.35 -18.02 -7.47
N THR A 83 9.61 -19.17 -6.85
CA THR A 83 10.34 -20.25 -7.49
C THR A 83 9.52 -20.88 -8.62
N ALA A 84 8.23 -21.14 -8.43
CA ALA A 84 7.35 -21.66 -9.47
C ALA A 84 7.26 -20.71 -10.68
N TRP A 85 7.14 -19.40 -10.43
CA TRP A 85 7.17 -18.38 -11.48
C TRP A 85 8.48 -18.40 -12.27
N ARG A 86 9.63 -18.49 -11.58
CA ARG A 86 10.96 -18.58 -12.24
C ARG A 86 11.11 -19.84 -13.09
N ARG A 87 10.40 -20.93 -12.76
CA ARG A 87 10.35 -22.17 -13.55
C ARG A 87 9.32 -22.13 -14.69
N GLY A 88 8.47 -21.11 -14.75
CA GLY A 88 7.40 -21.00 -15.75
C GLY A 88 6.17 -21.86 -15.44
N GLU A 89 5.95 -22.18 -14.17
CA GLU A 89 4.83 -23.02 -13.69
C GLU A 89 3.63 -22.19 -13.20
N LEU A 90 3.72 -20.86 -13.29
CA LEU A 90 2.69 -19.86 -12.98
C LEU A 90 2.44 -18.95 -14.19
#